data_AF-C1EBQ7-F1
#
_entry.id   AF-C1EBQ7-F1
#
_cell.length_a   1.000
_cell.length_b   1.000
_cell.length_c   1.000
_cell.angle_alpha   90.00
_cell.angle_beta   90.00
_cell.angle_gamma   90.00
#
_symmetry.space_group_name_H-M   'P 1'
#
loop_
_entity.id
_entity.type
_entity.pdbx_description
1 polymer ?
#
loop_
_entity_poly.entity_id
_entity_poly.type
_entity_poly.pdbx_seq_one_letter_code
_entity_poly.pdbx_strand_id
1 'polypeptide(L)'
;EPQGRPDTSTPKQRELVARVNRAKDYYDIFECDKSASEADLKKAYRKLALQLHPDKNTAPGAEEAFKKVNKAWDVLSDKNKRSTYDMFG
;
A
#
# COMPACT_ATOMS: atom_id res chain seq x y z
N GLU A 1 -28.29 -13.49 -6.28
CA GLU A 1 -27.17 -13.84 -5.39
C GLU A 1 -25.92 -13.13 -5.87
N PRO A 2 -25.20 -12.33 -5.07
CA PRO A 2 -23.95 -11.76 -5.56
C PRO A 2 -22.90 -12.88 -5.54
N GLN A 3 -22.46 -13.29 -6.72
CA GLN A 3 -21.38 -14.25 -6.92
C GLN A 3 -20.07 -13.64 -6.41
N GLY A 4 -19.76 -13.85 -5.13
CA GLY A 4 -18.42 -13.65 -4.61
C GLY A 4 -17.54 -14.81 -5.08
N ARG A 5 -16.49 -14.53 -5.85
CA ARG A 5 -15.41 -15.50 -6.09
C ARG A 5 -14.94 -16.05 -4.74
N PRO A 6 -14.60 -17.34 -4.61
CA PRO A 6 -14.05 -17.85 -3.37
C PRO A 6 -12.81 -17.03 -3.00
N ASP A 7 -12.84 -16.39 -1.84
CA ASP A 7 -11.71 -15.65 -1.29
C ASP A 7 -10.58 -16.64 -1.00
N THR A 8 -9.70 -16.82 -1.98
CA THR A 8 -8.50 -17.67 -1.88
C THR A 8 -7.37 -16.96 -1.13
N SER A 9 -7.61 -15.73 -0.67
CA SER A 9 -6.66 -14.93 0.07
C SER A 9 -6.36 -15.53 1.44
N THR A 10 -5.08 -15.64 1.74
CA THR A 10 -4.61 -16.01 3.09
C THR A 10 -5.06 -14.98 4.14
N PRO A 11 -5.24 -15.37 5.41
CA PRO A 11 -5.56 -14.42 6.49
C PRO A 11 -4.54 -13.27 6.57
N LYS A 12 -3.27 -13.56 6.28
CA LYS A 12 -2.19 -12.56 6.22
C LYS A 12 -2.39 -11.53 5.11
N GLN A 13 -2.89 -11.94 3.94
CA GLN A 13 -3.22 -11.02 2.85
C GLN A 13 -4.39 -10.10 3.21
N ARG A 14 -5.43 -10.63 3.88
CA ARG A 14 -6.58 -9.84 4.34
C ARG A 14 -6.17 -8.80 5.37
N GLU A 15 -5.32 -9.18 6.33
CA GLU A 15 -4.77 -8.26 7.32
C GLU A 15 -3.92 -7.16 6.68
N LEU A 16 -3.06 -7.52 5.71
CA LEU A 16 -2.24 -6.57 4.97
C LEU A 16 -3.10 -5.54 4.22
N VAL A 17 -4.14 -5.99 3.52
CA VAL A 17 -5.10 -5.13 2.82
C VAL A 17 -5.82 -4.21 3.80
N ALA A 18 -6.34 -4.76 4.89
CA ALA A 18 -7.03 -3.99 5.92
C ALA A 18 -6.11 -2.94 6.56
N ARG A 19 -4.84 -3.28 6.84
CA ARG A 19 -3.85 -2.34 7.39
C ARG A 19 -3.58 -1.20 6.43
N VAL A 20 -3.28 -1.51 5.16
CA VAL A 20 -3.01 -0.48 4.15
C VAL A 20 -4.23 0.40 3.90
N ASN A 21 -5.43 -0.17 3.94
CA ASN A 21 -6.66 0.62 3.84
C ASN A 21 -6.93 1.48 5.08
N ARG A 22 -6.52 1.06 6.27
CA ARG A 22 -6.61 1.84 7.51
C ARG A 22 -5.46 2.82 7.72
N ALA A 23 -4.38 2.69 6.96
CA ALA A 23 -3.23 3.56 7.04
C ALA A 23 -3.67 5.02 6.80
N LYS A 24 -3.29 5.89 7.74
CA LYS A 24 -3.62 7.33 7.70
C LYS A 24 -2.64 8.09 6.82
N ASP A 25 -1.40 7.60 6.74
CA ASP A 25 -0.28 8.25 6.08
C ASP A 25 0.40 7.33 5.08
N TYR A 26 1.07 7.92 4.09
CA TYR A 26 1.86 7.18 3.11
C TYR A 26 3.03 6.39 3.71
N TYR A 27 3.60 6.89 4.81
CA TYR A 27 4.70 6.23 5.53
C TYR A 27 4.23 4.95 6.25
N ASP A 28 3.04 5.00 6.85
CA ASP A 28 2.41 3.88 7.56
C ASP A 28 2.09 2.72 6.59
N ILE A 29 1.69 3.04 5.36
CA ILE A 29 1.50 2.06 4.28
C ILE A 29 2.77 1.23 4.07
N PHE A 30 3.93 1.88 4.02
CA PHE A 30 5.22 1.24 3.78
C PHE A 30 5.87 0.65 5.03
N GLU A 31 5.25 0.76 6.21
CA GLU A 31 5.90 0.46 7.49
C GLU A 31 7.28 1.13 7.61
N CYS A 32 7.35 2.37 7.13
CA CYS A 32 8.58 3.14 7.11
C CYS A 32 8.40 4.41 7.88
N ASP A 33 9.50 4.90 8.43
CA ASP A 33 9.51 6.15 9.16
C ASP A 33 9.45 7.36 8.20
N LYS A 34 9.08 8.53 8.72
CA LYS A 34 9.13 9.78 7.93
C LYS A 34 10.54 10.14 7.48
N SER A 35 11.56 9.53 8.10
CA SER A 35 12.97 9.65 7.71
C SER A 35 13.44 8.56 6.74
N ALA A 36 12.55 7.67 6.27
CA ALA A 36 12.91 6.58 5.37
C ALA A 36 13.46 7.11 4.04
N SER A 37 14.49 6.44 3.54
CA SER A 37 15.10 6.74 2.25
C SER A 37 14.26 6.17 1.09
N GLU A 38 14.41 6.75 -0.10
CA GLU A 38 13.78 6.24 -1.33
C GLU A 38 14.08 4.75 -1.56
N ALA A 39 15.28 4.30 -1.19
CA ALA A 39 15.67 2.90 -1.28
C ALA A 39 14.81 1.97 -0.40
N ASP A 40 14.50 2.39 0.83
CA ASP A 40 13.64 1.62 1.76
C ASP A 40 12.20 1.61 1.29
N LEU A 41 11.69 2.78 0.88
CA LEU A 41 10.36 2.92 0.28
C LEU A 41 10.23 2.02 -0.95
N LYS A 42 11.27 1.93 -1.81
CA LYS A 42 11.27 1.11 -3.02
C LYS A 42 11.20 -0.37 -2.70
N LYS A 43 11.95 -0.80 -1.68
CA LYS A 43 11.92 -2.18 -1.19
C LYS A 43 10.55 -2.53 -0.62
N ALA A 44 9.99 -1.66 0.22
CA ALA A 44 8.66 -1.83 0.81
C ALA A 44 7.57 -1.86 -0.27
N TYR A 45 7.58 -0.92 -1.22
CA TYR A 45 6.65 -0.86 -2.35
C TYR A 45 6.65 -2.16 -3.15
N ARG A 46 7.83 -2.66 -3.55
CA ARG A 46 7.93 -3.93 -4.29
C ARG A 46 7.34 -5.10 -3.50
N LYS A 47 7.64 -5.18 -2.21
CA LYS A 47 7.13 -6.23 -1.32
C LYS A 47 5.62 -6.15 -1.15
N LEU A 48 5.05 -4.96 -0.98
CA LEU A 48 3.61 -4.75 -0.84
C LEU A 48 2.87 -4.97 -2.15
N ALA A 49 3.39 -4.46 -3.27
CA ALA A 49 2.80 -4.63 -4.59
C ALA A 49 2.64 -6.11 -4.96
N LEU A 50 3.63 -6.95 -4.64
CA LEU A 50 3.55 -8.40 -4.84
C LEU A 50 2.52 -9.09 -3.94
N GLN A 51 2.38 -8.62 -2.68
CA GLN A 51 1.44 -9.20 -1.71
C GLN A 51 -0.01 -8.73 -1.89
N LEU A 52 -0.20 -7.50 -2.38
CA LEU A 52 -1.49 -6.85 -2.62
C LEU A 52 -1.95 -7.00 -4.07
N HIS A 53 -1.18 -7.68 -4.92
CA HIS A 53 -1.49 -7.80 -6.34
C HIS A 53 -2.87 -8.46 -6.53
N PRO A 54 -3.83 -7.84 -7.25
CA PRO A 54 -5.21 -8.32 -7.34
C PRO A 54 -5.34 -9.68 -8.04
N ASP A 55 -4.33 -10.07 -8.83
CA ASP A 55 -4.24 -11.41 -9.45
C ASP A 55 -4.00 -12.53 -8.42
N LYS A 56 -3.21 -12.26 -7.37
CA LYS A 56 -2.85 -13.24 -6.33
C LYS A 56 -3.57 -13.02 -5.01
N ASN A 57 -4.17 -11.85 -4.83
CA ASN A 57 -4.87 -11.43 -3.63
C ASN A 57 -6.30 -11.06 -4.01
N THR A 58 -7.23 -11.96 -3.70
CA THR A 58 -8.65 -11.81 -3.98
C THR A 58 -9.41 -11.13 -2.83
N ALA A 59 -8.68 -10.58 -1.85
CA ALA A 59 -9.26 -10.03 -0.64
C ALA A 59 -10.10 -8.78 -0.95
N PRO A 60 -11.20 -8.57 -0.20
CA PRO A 60 -12.01 -7.37 -0.35
C PRO A 60 -11.17 -6.12 -0.05
N GLY A 61 -11.15 -5.18 -0.99
CA GLY A 61 -10.37 -3.94 -0.88
C GLY A 61 -8.89 -4.06 -1.28
N ALA A 62 -8.44 -5.19 -1.84
CA ALA A 62 -7.06 -5.36 -2.33
C ALA A 62 -6.70 -4.33 -3.42
N GLU A 63 -7.65 -4.04 -4.31
CA GLU A 63 -7.48 -3.00 -5.34
C GLU A 63 -7.26 -1.61 -4.72
N GLU A 64 -8.07 -1.24 -3.72
CA GLU A 64 -7.93 0.04 -3.01
C GLU A 64 -6.59 0.15 -2.28
N ALA A 65 -6.20 -0.92 -1.59
CA ALA A 65 -4.90 -0.99 -0.92
C ALA A 65 -3.75 -0.85 -1.92
N PHE A 66 -3.83 -1.52 -3.07
CA PHE A 66 -2.84 -1.40 -4.14
C PHE A 66 -2.76 0.01 -4.73
N LYS A 67 -3.91 0.66 -4.95
CA LYS A 67 -3.99 2.07 -5.38
C LYS A 67 -3.35 3.00 -4.35
N LYS A 68 -3.63 2.81 -3.06
CA LYS A 68 -3.01 3.58 -1.97
C LYS A 68 -1.49 3.43 -1.94
N VAL A 69 -0.99 2.20 -2.07
CA VAL A 69 0.46 1.90 -2.15
C VAL A 69 1.12 2.58 -3.35
N ASN A 70 0.47 2.56 -4.52
CA ASN A 70 0.98 3.26 -5.71
C ASN A 70 1.03 4.77 -5.50
N LYS A 71 -0.04 5.37 -4.97
CA LYS A 71 -0.10 6.81 -4.71
C LYS A 71 0.93 7.25 -3.68
N ALA A 72 1.08 6.48 -2.60
CA ALA A 72 2.10 6.70 -1.59
C ALA A 72 3.51 6.66 -2.18
N TRP A 73 3.78 5.69 -3.07
CA TRP A 73 5.06 5.58 -3.75
C TRP A 73 5.31 6.76 -4.69
N ASP A 74 4.33 7.15 -5.51
CA ASP A 74 4.45 8.29 -6.42
C ASP A 74 4.81 9.60 -5.69
N VAL A 75 4.23 9.81 -4.50
CA VAL A 75 4.50 10.99 -3.69
C VAL A 75 5.82 10.88 -2.93
N LEU A 76 6.08 9.75 -2.26
CA LEU A 76 7.25 9.61 -1.39
C LEU A 76 8.55 9.28 -2.13
N SER A 77 8.47 8.70 -3.34
CA SER A 77 9.63 8.42 -4.19
C SER A 77 10.22 9.69 -4.79
N ASP A 78 9.44 10.76 -4.92
CA ASP A 78 9.91 12.01 -5.49
C ASP A 78 10.12 13.02 -4.36
N LYS A 79 11.36 13.48 -4.17
CA LYS A 79 11.68 14.42 -3.09
C LYS A 79 10.86 15.71 -3.17
N ASN A 80 10.54 16.20 -4.37
CA ASN A 80 9.77 17.42 -4.52
C ASN A 80 8.30 17.21 -4.13
N LYS A 81 7.70 16.10 -4.61
CA LYS A 81 6.33 15.72 -4.21
C LYS A 81 6.24 15.40 -2.72
N ARG A 82 7.23 14.72 -2.15
CA ARG A 82 7.31 14.40 -0.72
C ARG A 82 7.40 15.66 0.13
N SER A 83 8.27 16.61 -0.22
CA SER A 83 8.34 17.89 0.49
C SER A 83 7.02 18.66 0.40
N THR A 84 6.36 18.63 -0.76
CA THR A 84 5.03 19.23 -0.93
C THR A 84 4.01 18.55 -0.02
N TYR A 85 3.96 17.21 -0.01
CA TYR A 85 3.06 16.46 0.86
C TYR A 85 3.31 16.74 2.34
N ASP A 86 4.57 16.82 2.77
CA ASP A 86 4.94 17.11 4.16
C ASP A 86 4.63 18.57 4.57
N MET A 87 4.61 19.50 3.60
CA MET A 87 4.36 20.93 3.83
C MET A 87 2.87 21.30 3.78
N PHE A 88 2.05 20.54 3.04
CA PHE A 88 0.61 20.76 2.87
C PHE A 88 -0.28 19.72 3.57
N GLY A 89 0.30 18.69 4.18
CA GLY A 89 -0.38 17.61 4.93
C GLY A 89 -0.22 17.75 6.44
#